data_AF-X4QGS6-F1
#
_entry.id   AF-X4QGS6-F1
#
_cell.length_a   1.000
_cell.length_b   1.000
_cell.length_c   1.000
_cell.angle_alpha   90.00
_cell.angle_beta   90.00
_cell.angle_gamma   90.00
#
_symmetry.space_group_name_H-M   'P 1'
#
loop_
_entity.id
_entity.type
_entity.pdbx_description
1 polymer ?
#
loop_
_entity_poly.entity_id
_entity_poly.type
_entity_poly.pdbx_seq_one_letter_code
_entity_poly.pdbx_strand_id
1 'polypeptide(L)'
;ALPLIVAINPYKDLGNTTNEWIRKYRDAVDHSRLPPHIFSSAREALSNLHGVNKSQTIIVSGESGAGKTEATKQIMRYFASSKSGSMDLRIQTAIMAANPVLEAFGNAKTIRNNNSSRFGRFMQLVISHEGGIKNGSVVAFLLEKQE
;
A
#
# COMPACT_ATOMS: atom_id res chain seq x y z
N ALA A 1 -18.73 -2.02 1.09
CA ALA A 1 -18.60 -3.19 0.20
C ALA A 1 -18.57 -4.48 1.03
N LEU A 2 -18.56 -5.67 0.42
CA LEU A 2 -18.17 -6.89 1.15
C LEU A 2 -16.76 -6.69 1.74
N PRO A 3 -16.48 -7.21 2.95
CA PRO A 3 -15.28 -6.84 3.69
C PRO A 3 -13.96 -7.37 3.09
N LEU A 4 -14.03 -8.31 2.12
CA LEU A 4 -12.87 -8.98 1.55
C LEU A 4 -12.70 -8.63 0.06
N ILE A 5 -11.46 -8.28 -0.32
CA ILE A 5 -11.04 -8.19 -1.73
C ILE A 5 -10.05 -9.32 -2.02
N VAL A 6 -10.32 -10.07 -3.08
CA VAL A 6 -9.41 -11.09 -3.60
C VAL A 6 -8.55 -10.48 -4.69
N ALA A 7 -7.22 -10.54 -4.51
CA ALA A 7 -6.24 -10.15 -5.52
C ALA A 7 -5.41 -11.38 -5.90
N ILE A 8 -5.41 -11.74 -7.18
CA ILE A 8 -4.65 -12.87 -7.71
C ILE A 8 -3.38 -12.32 -8.37
N ASN A 9 -2.22 -12.88 -8.02
CA ASN A 9 -0.95 -12.45 -8.56
C ASN A 9 -0.86 -12.74 -10.08
N PRO A 10 -0.74 -11.72 -10.94
CA PRO A 10 -0.66 -11.92 -12.39
C PRO A 10 0.73 -12.37 -12.87
N TYR A 11 1.76 -12.34 -12.03
CA TYR A 11 3.17 -12.58 -12.37
C TYR A 11 3.73 -11.72 -13.52
N LYS A 12 3.01 -10.66 -13.90
CA LYS A 12 3.42 -9.65 -14.88
C LYS A 12 2.77 -8.31 -14.53
N ASP A 13 3.39 -7.22 -14.96
CA ASP A 13 2.74 -5.92 -14.86
C ASP A 13 1.55 -5.85 -15.83
N LEU A 14 0.37 -5.53 -15.30
CA LEU A 14 -0.85 -5.33 -16.08
C LEU A 14 -1.07 -3.86 -16.45
N GLY A 15 -0.22 -2.94 -15.98
CA GLY A 15 -0.38 -1.50 -16.19
C GLY A 15 -1.58 -0.90 -15.45
N ASN A 16 -2.20 -1.65 -14.53
CA ASN A 16 -3.40 -1.23 -13.79
C ASN A 16 -3.09 -0.53 -12.45
N THR A 17 -1.82 -0.31 -12.13
CA THR A 17 -1.37 0.33 -10.89
C THR A 17 -0.55 1.61 -11.13
N THR A 18 -0.69 2.18 -12.32
CA THR A 18 0.00 3.42 -12.72
C THR A 18 -0.62 4.66 -12.05
N ASN A 19 0.05 5.81 -12.17
CA ASN A 19 -0.48 7.09 -11.68
C ASN A 19 -1.83 7.46 -12.31
N GLU A 20 -2.09 7.02 -13.54
CA GLU A 20 -3.39 7.21 -14.19
C GLU A 20 -4.49 6.45 -13.47
N TRP A 21 -4.24 5.18 -13.13
CA TRP A 21 -5.16 4.38 -12.34
C TRP A 21 -5.35 4.95 -10.94
N ILE A 22 -4.30 5.40 -10.28
CA ILE A 22 -4.42 6.07 -8.97
C ILE A 22 -5.37 7.27 -9.06
N ARG A 23 -5.17 8.17 -10.04
CA ARG A 23 -6.05 9.33 -10.27
C ARG A 23 -7.49 8.90 -10.58
N LYS A 24 -7.68 7.91 -11.46
CA LYS A 24 -8.99 7.36 -11.80
C LYS A 24 -9.76 6.93 -10.55
N TYR A 25 -9.12 6.18 -9.65
CA TYR A 25 -9.77 5.70 -8.43
C TYR A 25 -9.95 6.79 -7.38
N ARG A 26 -9.01 7.72 -7.25
CA ARG A 26 -9.08 8.83 -6.27
C ARG A 26 -10.13 9.87 -6.64
N ASP A 27 -10.21 10.23 -7.92
CA ASP A 27 -10.97 11.40 -8.38
C ASP A 27 -12.37 11.05 -8.91
N ALA A 28 -12.69 9.77 -9.11
CA ALA A 28 -14.02 9.34 -9.54
C ALA A 28 -15.12 9.86 -8.60
N VAL A 29 -16.15 10.51 -9.16
CA VAL A 29 -17.30 11.00 -8.40
C VAL A 29 -18.09 9.82 -7.83
N ASP A 30 -18.47 8.89 -8.69
CA ASP A 30 -19.15 7.64 -8.32
C ASP A 30 -18.17 6.46 -8.36
N HIS A 31 -17.65 6.11 -7.19
CA HIS A 31 -16.70 5.00 -7.06
C HIS A 31 -17.36 3.62 -7.10
N SER A 32 -18.69 3.53 -7.00
CA SER A 32 -19.42 2.25 -7.08
C SER A 32 -19.39 1.65 -8.49
N ARG A 33 -19.16 2.48 -9.51
CA ARG A 33 -19.04 2.09 -10.91
C ARG A 33 -17.64 1.63 -11.31
N LEU A 34 -16.65 1.79 -10.43
CA LEU A 34 -15.30 1.34 -10.70
C LEU A 34 -15.20 -0.17 -10.47
N PRO A 35 -14.43 -0.89 -11.30
CA PRO A 35 -14.21 -2.31 -11.05
C PRO A 35 -13.46 -2.52 -9.72
N PRO A 36 -13.56 -3.71 -9.12
CA PRO A 36 -12.82 -4.04 -7.90
C PRO A 36 -11.32 -3.84 -8.09
N HIS A 37 -10.69 -3.13 -7.15
CA HIS A 37 -9.26 -2.88 -7.14
C HIS A 37 -8.79 -2.61 -5.71
N ILE A 38 -7.51 -2.83 -5.44
CA ILE A 38 -6.90 -2.47 -4.15
C ILE A 38 -7.00 -0.97 -3.85
N PHE A 39 -7.13 -0.13 -4.88
CA PHE A 39 -7.33 1.32 -4.74
C PHE A 39 -8.74 1.63 -4.24
N SER A 40 -9.72 0.77 -4.49
CA SER A 40 -11.05 0.89 -3.88
C SER A 40 -10.96 0.71 -2.37
N SER A 41 -10.22 -0.29 -1.87
CA SER A 41 -9.97 -0.45 -0.44
C SER A 41 -9.20 0.73 0.16
N ALA A 42 -8.16 1.22 -0.53
CA ALA A 42 -7.39 2.37 -0.07
C ALA A 42 -8.27 3.63 0.03
N ARG A 43 -9.12 3.86 -0.97
CA ARG A 43 -10.09 4.96 -0.97
C ARG A 43 -11.12 4.82 0.15
N GLU A 44 -11.74 3.66 0.32
CA GLU A 44 -12.76 3.41 1.34
C GLU A 44 -12.17 3.59 2.74
N ALA A 45 -10.97 3.06 2.99
CA ALA A 45 -10.25 3.27 4.24
C ALA A 45 -9.96 4.76 4.49
N LEU A 46 -9.41 5.49 3.52
CA LEU A 46 -9.12 6.91 3.71
C LEU A 46 -10.40 7.76 3.88
N SER A 47 -11.46 7.41 3.16
CA SER A 47 -12.78 8.06 3.29
C SER A 47 -13.35 7.84 4.68
N ASN A 48 -13.28 6.62 5.23
CA ASN A 48 -13.76 6.33 6.58
C ASN A 48 -12.89 6.98 7.65
N LEU A 49 -11.56 7.00 7.45
CA LEU A 49 -10.62 7.67 8.35
C LEU A 49 -11.02 9.11 8.61
N HIS A 50 -11.31 9.87 7.55
CA HIS A 50 -11.68 11.28 7.68
C HIS A 50 -13.18 11.51 7.91
N GLY A 51 -14.04 10.69 7.33
CA GLY A 51 -15.50 10.84 7.42
C GLY A 51 -16.06 10.55 8.80
N VAL A 52 -15.50 9.56 9.51
CA VAL A 52 -15.93 9.20 10.88
C VAL A 52 -14.85 9.40 11.95
N ASN A 53 -13.69 9.95 11.57
CA ASN A 53 -12.55 10.21 12.46
C ASN A 53 -12.10 8.97 13.26
N LYS A 54 -12.07 7.80 12.61
CA LYS A 54 -11.63 6.54 13.22
C LYS A 54 -10.44 5.95 12.46
N SER A 55 -9.39 5.57 13.18
CA SER A 55 -8.23 4.86 12.62
C SER A 55 -8.66 3.63 11.81
N GLN A 56 -8.06 3.46 10.64
CA GLN A 56 -8.32 2.32 9.75
C GLN A 56 -7.05 1.49 9.57
N THR A 57 -7.21 0.18 9.40
CA THR A 57 -6.12 -0.75 9.15
C THR A 57 -6.42 -1.58 7.91
N ILE A 58 -5.51 -1.59 6.94
CA ILE A 58 -5.57 -2.49 5.79
C ILE A 58 -4.65 -3.67 6.07
N ILE A 59 -5.21 -4.89 6.02
CA ILE A 59 -4.48 -6.14 6.27
C ILE A 59 -4.32 -6.86 4.93
N VAL A 60 -3.08 -7.10 4.54
CA VAL A 60 -2.75 -7.86 3.33
C VAL A 60 -2.22 -9.22 3.73
N SER A 61 -2.99 -10.27 3.47
CA SER A 61 -2.68 -11.66 3.85
C SER A 61 -2.57 -12.57 2.63
N GLY A 62 -1.97 -13.75 2.82
CA GLY A 62 -1.75 -14.74 1.76
C GLY A 62 -0.41 -15.46 1.89
N GLU A 63 -0.21 -16.50 1.10
CA GLU A 63 1.00 -17.32 1.10
C GLU A 63 2.21 -16.58 0.50
N SER A 64 3.42 -17.17 0.62
CA SER A 64 4.62 -16.62 -0.03
C SER A 64 4.43 -16.60 -1.54
N GLY A 65 4.73 -15.47 -2.19
CA GLY A 65 4.51 -15.26 -3.62
C GLY A 65 3.10 -14.79 -4.00
N ALA A 66 2.15 -14.67 -3.07
CA ALA A 66 0.77 -14.24 -3.38
C ALA A 66 0.62 -12.75 -3.77
N GLY A 67 1.69 -11.94 -3.67
CA GLY A 67 1.66 -10.52 -4.04
C GLY A 67 1.44 -9.54 -2.88
N LYS A 68 1.58 -9.97 -1.62
CA LYS A 68 1.38 -9.13 -0.43
C LYS A 68 2.21 -7.83 -0.46
N THR A 69 3.52 -7.97 -0.68
CA THR A 69 4.45 -6.82 -0.71
C THR A 69 4.13 -5.85 -1.84
N GLU A 70 3.77 -6.38 -3.02
CA GLU A 70 3.37 -5.55 -4.17
C GLU A 70 2.07 -4.79 -3.93
N ALA A 71 1.04 -5.45 -3.39
CA ALA A 71 -0.21 -4.80 -3.03
C ALA A 71 0.01 -3.69 -1.99
N THR A 72 0.83 -3.94 -0.96
CA THR A 72 1.20 -2.92 0.04
C THR A 72 1.91 -1.72 -0.61
N LYS A 73 2.87 -1.95 -1.51
CA LYS A 73 3.55 -0.87 -2.24
C LYS A 73 2.60 -0.06 -3.11
N GLN A 74 1.64 -0.72 -3.78
CA GLN A 74 0.63 -0.08 -4.60
C GLN A 74 -0.31 0.80 -3.75
N ILE A 75 -0.76 0.31 -2.59
CA ILE A 75 -1.57 1.09 -1.64
C ILE A 75 -0.79 2.29 -1.10
N MET A 76 0.50 2.13 -0.76
CA MET A 76 1.35 3.25 -0.34
C MET A 76 1.49 4.31 -1.45
N ARG A 77 1.67 3.89 -2.71
CA ARG A 77 1.70 4.82 -3.86
C ARG A 77 0.38 5.58 -4.03
N TYR A 78 -0.76 4.92 -3.80
CA TYR A 78 -2.06 5.56 -3.79
C TYR A 78 -2.13 6.66 -2.71
N PHE A 79 -1.74 6.34 -1.47
CA PHE A 79 -1.74 7.32 -0.37
C PHE A 79 -0.74 8.45 -0.56
N ALA A 80 0.39 8.22 -1.22
CA ALA A 80 1.37 9.26 -1.54
C ALA A 80 0.89 10.25 -2.63
N SER A 81 -0.19 9.93 -3.36
CA SER A 81 -0.70 10.73 -4.46
C SER A 81 -1.70 11.79 -3.99
N SER A 82 -1.22 13.03 -3.84
CA SER A 82 -2.07 14.18 -3.48
C SER A 82 -2.79 14.81 -4.68
N LYS A 83 -3.96 15.41 -4.44
CA LYS A 83 -4.61 16.32 -5.41
C LYS A 83 -3.89 17.67 -5.49
N SER A 84 -3.46 18.21 -4.35
CA SER A 84 -2.73 19.47 -4.25
C SER A 84 -1.22 19.21 -4.10
N GLY A 85 -0.40 19.89 -4.90
CA GLY A 85 1.07 19.72 -4.91
C GLY A 85 1.81 20.41 -3.76
N SER A 86 1.10 21.05 -2.82
CA SER A 86 1.65 21.94 -1.81
C SER A 86 1.97 21.26 -0.47
N MET A 87 2.52 20.04 -0.50
CA MET A 87 2.94 19.34 0.72
C MET A 87 4.45 19.22 0.81
N ASP A 88 4.96 19.25 2.05
CA ASP A 88 6.35 18.87 2.32
C ASP A 88 6.55 17.38 2.00
N LEU A 89 7.23 17.13 0.89
CA LEU A 89 7.47 15.78 0.38
C LEU A 89 8.60 15.07 1.12
N ARG A 90 9.35 15.72 2.02
CA ARG A 90 10.54 15.11 2.66
C ARG A 90 10.19 13.85 3.44
N ILE A 91 9.17 13.94 4.30
CA ILE A 91 8.73 12.80 5.13
C ILE A 91 8.15 11.69 4.26
N GLN A 92 7.27 12.04 3.31
CA GLN A 92 6.72 11.09 2.35
C GLN A 92 7.83 10.35 1.58
N THR A 93 8.84 11.09 1.11
CA THR A 93 9.96 10.54 0.34
C THR A 93 10.75 9.56 1.20
N ALA A 94 11.04 9.88 2.47
CA ALA A 94 11.71 8.97 3.39
C ALA A 94 10.91 7.68 3.62
N ILE A 95 9.60 7.79 3.83
CA ILE A 95 8.72 6.62 4.03
C ILE A 95 8.68 5.72 2.78
N MET A 96 8.62 6.32 1.59
CA MET A 96 8.63 5.56 0.32
C MET A 96 10.00 4.95 0.04
N ALA A 97 11.10 5.63 0.39
CA ALA A 97 12.46 5.15 0.24
C ALA A 97 12.82 4.02 1.23
N ALA A 98 12.11 3.90 2.34
CA ALA A 98 12.27 2.78 3.27
C ALA A 98 11.91 1.42 2.63
N ASN A 99 11.08 1.39 1.59
CA ASN A 99 10.67 0.15 0.91
C ASN A 99 11.89 -0.62 0.33
N PRO A 100 12.68 -0.06 -0.61
CA PRO A 100 13.89 -0.71 -1.10
C PRO A 100 14.87 -1.13 0.00
N VAL A 101 15.05 -0.30 1.02
CA VAL A 101 15.97 -0.60 2.14
C VAL A 101 15.48 -1.82 2.92
N LEU A 102 14.21 -1.84 3.33
CA LEU A 102 13.63 -2.96 4.06
C LEU A 102 13.63 -4.25 3.23
N GLU A 103 13.41 -4.15 1.92
CA GLU A 103 13.53 -5.31 1.03
C GLU A 103 14.98 -5.80 0.94
N ALA A 104 15.96 -4.90 0.84
CA ALA A 104 17.38 -5.29 0.78
C ALA A 104 17.89 -5.97 2.06
N PHE A 105 17.40 -5.57 3.23
CA PHE A 105 17.82 -6.12 4.52
C PHE A 105 16.97 -7.30 5.01
N GLY A 106 15.71 -7.40 4.58
CA GLY A 106 14.74 -8.34 5.15
C GLY A 106 14.08 -9.27 4.14
N ASN A 107 14.36 -9.15 2.84
CA ASN A 107 13.89 -10.10 1.86
C ASN A 107 15.02 -11.00 1.38
N ALA A 108 14.66 -12.23 1.03
CA ALA A 108 15.57 -13.23 0.50
C ALA A 108 14.95 -13.99 -0.67
N LYS A 109 15.82 -14.58 -1.50
CA LYS A 109 15.40 -15.49 -2.56
C LYS A 109 15.09 -16.86 -1.97
N THR A 110 13.87 -17.34 -2.20
CA THR A 110 13.43 -18.68 -1.82
C THR A 110 12.99 -19.48 -3.06
N ILE A 111 12.75 -20.78 -2.89
CA ILE A 111 12.21 -21.64 -3.97
C ILE A 111 10.85 -21.13 -4.47
N ARG A 112 10.03 -20.51 -3.59
CA ARG A 112 8.65 -20.10 -3.89
C ARG A 112 8.52 -18.64 -4.33
N ASN A 113 9.49 -17.79 -3.98
CA ASN A 113 9.44 -16.36 -4.25
C ASN A 113 10.87 -15.78 -4.25
N ASN A 114 11.25 -15.13 -5.34
CA ASN A 114 12.56 -14.52 -5.50
C ASN A 114 12.78 -13.28 -4.62
N ASN A 115 11.71 -12.69 -4.08
CA ASN A 115 11.74 -11.54 -3.18
C ASN A 115 10.84 -11.81 -1.97
N SER A 116 11.14 -12.89 -1.22
CA SER A 116 10.35 -13.32 -0.08
C SER A 116 10.70 -12.51 1.16
N SER A 117 9.75 -11.75 1.70
CA SER A 117 9.94 -11.09 3.00
C SER A 117 10.07 -12.12 4.12
N ARG A 118 11.14 -12.00 4.91
CA ARG A 118 11.48 -12.85 6.06
C ARG A 118 11.23 -12.16 7.40
N PHE A 119 10.37 -11.13 7.40
CA PHE A 119 9.94 -10.37 8.56
C PHE A 119 8.47 -9.97 8.42
N GLY A 120 7.80 -9.76 9.56
CA GLY A 120 6.52 -9.08 9.64
C GLY A 120 6.70 -7.57 9.58
N ARG A 121 5.84 -6.88 8.83
CA ARG A 121 5.88 -5.43 8.67
C ARG A 121 4.56 -4.79 9.05
N PHE A 122 4.61 -3.80 9.92
CA PHE A 122 3.49 -2.95 10.30
C PHE A 122 3.83 -1.49 10.03
N MET A 123 2.86 -0.71 9.55
CA MET A 123 3.04 0.71 9.26
C MET A 123 1.86 1.52 9.81
N GLN A 124 2.19 2.62 10.47
CA GLN A 124 1.22 3.66 10.82
C GLN A 124 1.48 4.85 9.92
N LEU A 125 0.45 5.37 9.26
CA LEU A 125 0.56 6.49 8.34
C LEU A 125 -0.45 7.56 8.71
N VAL A 126 -0.02 8.82 8.69
CA VAL A 126 -0.88 9.99 8.78
C VAL A 126 -1.01 10.56 7.38
N ILE A 127 -2.22 10.48 6.81
CA ILE A 127 -2.48 10.84 5.41
C ILE A 127 -3.43 12.04 5.40
N SER A 128 -3.24 12.97 4.47
CA SER A 128 -4.17 14.08 4.27
C SER A 128 -5.46 13.59 3.61
N HIS A 129 -6.56 14.32 3.80
CA HIS A 129 -7.83 14.02 3.13
C HIS A 129 -7.72 14.05 1.60
N GLU A 130 -6.85 14.92 1.05
CA GLU A 130 -6.59 15.02 -0.39
C GLU A 130 -5.55 14.01 -0.91
N GLY A 131 -5.07 13.10 -0.05
CA GLY A 131 -3.88 12.28 -0.29
C GLY A 131 -2.60 12.96 0.19
N GLY A 132 -1.49 12.24 0.13
CA GLY A 132 -0.18 12.62 0.64
C GLY A 132 0.07 12.19 2.08
N ILE A 133 1.24 11.61 2.31
CA ILE A 133 1.68 11.08 3.60
C ILE A 133 2.41 12.18 4.37
N LYS A 134 1.82 12.63 5.48
CA LYS A 134 2.38 13.69 6.34
C LYS A 134 3.34 13.14 7.38
N ASN A 135 3.07 11.94 7.90
CA ASN A 135 3.90 11.30 8.90
C ASN A 135 3.75 9.77 8.82
N GLY A 136 4.67 9.04 9.41
CA GLY A 136 4.54 7.60 9.52
C GLY A 136 5.58 6.93 10.42
N SER A 137 5.26 5.71 10.82
CA SER A 137 6.12 4.82 11.58
C SER A 137 6.13 3.45 10.91
N VAL A 138 7.29 2.82 10.87
CA VAL A 138 7.46 1.47 10.33
C VAL A 138 8.02 0.58 11.43
N VAL A 139 7.33 -0.51 11.71
CA VAL A 139 7.74 -1.52 12.67
C VAL A 139 7.99 -2.83 11.92
N ALA A 140 9.24 -3.29 11.95
CA ALA A 140 9.61 -4.62 11.49
C ALA A 140 9.76 -5.54 12.70
N PHE A 141 9.21 -6.75 12.63
CA PHE A 141 9.24 -7.72 13.72
C PHE A 141 9.42 -9.14 13.18
N LEU A 142 9.92 -10.04 14.03
CA LEU A 142 10.16 -11.45 13.68
C LEU A 142 11.04 -11.63 12.43
N LEU A 143 12.13 -10.87 12.33
CA LEU A 143 13.15 -11.12 11.31
C LEU A 143 13.76 -12.50 11.54
N GLU A 144 13.73 -13.35 10.52
CA GLU A 144 14.37 -14.66 10.58
C GLU A 144 15.89 -14.49 10.72
N LYS A 145 16.45 -15.02 11.81
CA LYS A 145 17.87 -14.85 12.15
C LYS A 145 18.80 -15.89 11.51
N GLN A 146 18.25 -16.90 10.85
CA GLN A 146 19.01 -17.99 10.22
C GLN A 146 18.76 -17.98 8.72
N GLU A 147 19.66 -17.32 8.00
CA GLU A 147 20.00 -17.62 6.61
C GLU A 147 21.52 -17.76 6.49
#